data_AF-A0AAW4AKK4-F1
#
_entry.id   AF-A0AAW4AKK4-F1
#
_cell.length_a   1.000
_cell.length_b   1.000
_cell.length_c   1.000
_cell.angle_alpha   90.00
_cell.angle_beta   90.00
_cell.angle_gamma   90.00
#
_symmetry.space_group_name_H-M   'P 1'
#
loop_
_entity.id
_entity.type
_entity.pdbx_description
1 polymer ?
#
loop_
_entity_poly.entity_id
_entity_poly.type
_entity_poly.pdbx_seq_one_letter_code
_entity_poly.pdbx_strand_id
1 'polypeptide(L)'
;KKLDHYIETKQAWKVSIEDIIERNFNLDIKNPHQDEVISHDPEELLANYQQQQQDIKALRDQLKGILGDALSSTIQGKKQGGEQ
;
A
#
# COMPACT_ATOMS: atom_id res chain seq x y z
N LYS A 1 21.05 9.38 20.02
CA LYS A 1 19.90 9.77 19.18
C LYS A 1 20.44 10.59 18.01
N LYS A 2 20.57 10.01 16.82
CA LYS A 2 20.95 10.75 15.61
C LYS A 2 19.68 11.44 15.09
N LEU A 3 19.77 12.73 14.80
CA LEU A 3 18.66 13.57 14.36
C LEU A 3 18.19 13.14 12.96
N ASP A 4 16.95 12.68 12.85
CA ASP A 4 16.29 12.35 11.57
C ASP A 4 15.96 13.59 10.71
N HIS A 5 16.30 14.80 11.19
CA HIS A 5 16.04 16.08 10.51
C HIS A 5 16.88 16.34 9.24
N TYR A 6 17.81 15.45 8.88
CA TYR A 6 18.64 15.56 7.67
C TYR A 6 18.16 14.67 6.51
N ILE A 7 17.00 14.02 6.67
CA ILE A 7 16.41 13.14 5.68
C ILE A 7 15.45 13.98 4.83
N GLU A 8 15.56 13.84 3.50
CA GLU A 8 14.64 14.50 2.58
C GLU A 8 13.24 13.90 2.73
N THR A 9 12.23 14.76 2.78
CA THR A 9 10.81 14.40 2.83
C THR A 9 10.08 15.14 1.72
N LYS A 10 8.82 14.77 1.46
CA LYS A 10 7.93 15.51 0.53
C LYS A 10 7.90 17.02 0.81
N GLN A 11 8.18 17.45 2.04
CA GLN A 11 8.13 18.85 2.47
C GLN A 11 9.51 19.46 2.74
N ALA A 12 10.59 18.68 2.75
CA ALA A 12 11.93 19.15 3.10
C ALA A 12 12.97 18.52 2.16
N TRP A 13 13.65 19.32 1.35
CA TRP A 13 14.69 18.88 0.43
C TRP A 13 15.97 19.66 0.67
N LYS A 14 17.11 19.10 0.26
CA LYS A 14 18.39 19.78 0.37
C LYS A 14 18.59 20.72 -0.81
N VAL A 15 19.20 21.86 -0.53
CA VAL A 15 19.64 22.85 -1.51
C VAL A 15 21.13 23.09 -1.29
N SER A 16 21.91 23.22 -2.36
CA SER A 16 23.34 23.51 -2.25
C SER A 16 23.58 24.95 -1.77
N ILE A 17 24.73 25.21 -1.14
CA ILE A 17 25.04 26.57 -0.68
C ILE A 17 25.36 27.49 -1.86
N GLU A 18 25.90 26.94 -2.94
CA GLU A 18 26.17 27.62 -4.20
C GLU A 18 24.87 28.19 -4.80
N ASP A 19 23.81 27.37 -4.87
CA ASP A 19 22.49 27.81 -5.37
C ASP A 19 21.90 28.96 -4.53
N ILE A 20 22.14 28.94 -3.21
CA ILE A 20 21.68 29.99 -2.29
C ILE A 20 22.45 31.29 -2.53
N ILE A 21 23.78 31.21 -2.74
CA ILE A 21 24.63 32.37 -3.03
C ILE A 21 24.25 33.00 -4.37
N GLU A 22 24.08 32.18 -5.42
CA GLU A 22 23.68 32.66 -6.76
C GLU A 22 22.33 33.39 -6.75
N ARG A 23 21.43 32.97 -5.85
CA ARG A 23 20.10 33.59 -5.65
C ARG A 23 20.12 34.78 -4.68
N ASN A 24 21.30 35.28 -4.30
CA ASN A 24 21.47 36.37 -3.34
C ASN A 24 20.77 36.08 -1.99
N PHE A 25 20.94 34.85 -1.48
CA PHE A 25 20.36 34.35 -0.23
C PHE A 25 18.83 34.32 -0.18
N ASN A 26 18.17 34.33 -1.35
CA ASN A 26 16.73 34.12 -1.41
C ASN A 26 16.37 32.65 -1.17
N LEU A 27 15.61 32.38 -0.10
CA LEU A 27 15.20 31.04 0.32
C LEU A 27 13.79 30.64 -0.15
N ASP A 28 13.06 31.48 -0.90
CA ASP A 28 11.80 31.09 -1.56
C ASP A 28 12.07 30.16 -2.75
N ILE A 29 12.64 28.99 -2.46
CA ILE A 29 12.91 27.94 -3.44
C ILE A 29 11.67 27.07 -3.50
N LYS A 30 11.13 26.90 -4.70
CA LYS A 30 9.96 26.03 -4.89
C LYS A 30 10.35 24.59 -4.62
N ASN A 31 9.47 23.90 -3.88
CA ASN A 31 9.62 22.49 -3.59
C ASN A 31 9.61 21.68 -4.89
N PRO A 32 10.68 20.93 -5.21
CA PRO A 32 10.73 20.11 -6.42
C PRO A 32 9.82 18.88 -6.34
N HIS A 33 9.34 18.50 -5.15
CA HIS A 33 8.36 17.44 -5.02
C HIS A 33 7.04 17.88 -5.66
N GLN A 34 6.74 17.29 -6.81
CA GLN A 34 5.39 17.23 -7.34
C GLN A 34 4.64 16.14 -6.59
N ASP A 35 3.44 16.47 -6.10
CA ASP A 35 2.53 15.46 -5.57
C ASP A 35 2.23 14.41 -6.65
N GLU A 36 2.04 13.16 -6.24
CA GLU A 36 1.57 12.13 -7.15
C GLU A 36 0.26 12.60 -7.77
N VAL A 37 0.27 12.80 -9.09
CA VAL A 37 -0.94 13.03 -9.86
C VAL A 37 -1.71 11.73 -9.83
N ILE A 38 -2.68 11.64 -8.91
CA ILE A 38 -3.67 10.56 -8.95
C ILE A 38 -4.42 10.73 -10.26
N SER A 39 -4.28 9.76 -11.16
CA SER A 39 -5.05 9.71 -12.39
C SER A 39 -6.53 9.57 -12.01
N HIS A 40 -7.35 10.53 -12.46
CA HIS A 40 -8.80 10.52 -12.28
C HIS A 40 -9.52 10.04 -13.55
N ASP A 41 -8.80 9.39 -14.47
CA ASP A 41 -9.39 8.84 -15.68
C ASP A 41 -10.45 7.77 -15.30
N PRO A 42 -11.74 7.98 -15.63
CA PRO A 42 -12.79 7.02 -15.31
C PRO A 42 -12.51 5.61 -15.84
N GLU A 43 -11.86 5.49 -17.01
CA GLU A 43 -11.55 4.18 -17.60
C GLU A 43 -10.50 3.43 -16.78
N GLU A 44 -9.45 4.13 -16.37
CA GLU A 44 -8.40 3.57 -15.50
C GLU A 44 -8.95 3.19 -14.13
N LEU A 45 -9.78 4.04 -13.54
CA LEU A 45 -10.43 3.76 -12.26
C LEU A 45 -11.36 2.54 -12.34
N LEU A 46 -12.10 2.39 -13.44
CA LEU A 46 -12.98 1.24 -13.65
C LEU A 46 -12.18 -0.06 -13.84
N ALA A 47 -11.08 -0.02 -14.61
CA ALA A 47 -10.19 -1.16 -14.78
C ALA A 47 -9.57 -1.60 -13.45
N ASN A 48 -9.07 -0.65 -12.66
CA ASN A 48 -8.54 -0.91 -11.32
C ASN A 48 -9.59 -1.49 -10.38
N TYR A 49 -10.83 -0.97 -10.43
CA TYR A 49 -11.93 -1.51 -9.64
C TYR A 49 -12.26 -2.95 -10.02
N GLN A 50 -12.31 -3.27 -11.32
CA GLN A 50 -12.57 -4.63 -11.80
C GLN A 50 -11.46 -5.60 -11.35
N GLN A 51 -10.20 -5.19 -11.41
CA GLN A 51 -9.08 -6.00 -10.91
C GLN A 51 -9.23 -6.27 -9.42
N GLN A 52 -9.50 -5.24 -8.61
CA GLN A 52 -9.71 -5.39 -7.17
C GLN A 52 -10.87 -6.33 -6.85
N GLN A 53 -11.98 -6.27 -7.61
CA GLN A 53 -13.10 -7.19 -7.43
C GLN A 53 -12.71 -8.65 -7.70
N GLN A 54 -11.86 -8.90 -8.71
CA GLN A 54 -11.35 -10.24 -9.00
C GLN A 54 -10.44 -10.75 -7.86
N ASP A 55 -9.55 -9.90 -7.36
CA ASP A 55 -8.63 -10.24 -6.27
C ASP A 55 -9.41 -10.55 -4.97
N ILE A 56 -10.41 -9.73 -4.65
CA ILE A 56 -11.31 -9.96 -3.51
C ILE A 56 -12.04 -11.29 -3.66
N LYS A 57 -12.55 -11.59 -4.86
CA LYS A 57 -13.22 -12.86 -5.11
C LYS A 57 -12.27 -14.04 -4.91
N ALA A 58 -11.07 -13.97 -5.47
CA ALA A 58 -10.05 -15.01 -5.32
C ALA A 58 -9.72 -15.25 -3.85
N LEU A 59 -9.47 -14.18 -3.09
CA LEU A 59 -9.19 -14.25 -1.66
C LEU A 59 -10.35 -14.88 -0.87
N ARG A 60 -11.59 -14.47 -1.17
CA ARG A 60 -12.79 -15.03 -0.53
C ARG A 60 -12.93 -16.52 -0.84
N ASP A 61 -12.67 -16.93 -2.06
CA ASP A 61 -12.77 -18.33 -2.46
C ASP A 61 -11.66 -19.17 -1.80
N GLN A 62 -10.45 -18.62 -1.62
CA GLN A 62 -9.38 -19.24 -0.80
C GLN A 62 -9.80 -19.41 0.66
N LEU A 63 -10.36 -18.37 1.28
CA LEU A 63 -10.83 -18.43 2.67
C LEU A 63 -11.94 -19.47 2.84
N LYS A 64 -12.87 -19.55 1.88
CA LYS A 64 -13.92 -20.58 1.87
C LYS A 64 -13.34 -21.99 1.77
N GLY A 65 -12.32 -22.20 0.92
CA GLY A 65 -11.63 -23.48 0.81
C GLY A 65 -11.04 -23.92 2.15
N ILE A 66 -10.21 -23.06 2.76
CA ILE A 66 -9.56 -23.34 4.04
C ILE A 66 -10.60 -23.65 5.14
N LEU A 67 -11.67 -22.86 5.22
CA LEU A 67 -12.74 -23.08 6.20
C LEU A 67 -13.51 -24.38 5.93
N GLY A 68 -13.78 -24.69 4.67
CA GLY A 68 -14.43 -25.94 4.25
C GLY A 68 -13.60 -27.17 4.61
N ASP A 69 -12.28 -27.11 4.38
CA ASP A 69 -11.34 -28.18 4.70
C ASP A 69 -11.24 -28.39 6.21
N ALA A 70 -11.12 -27.30 6.99
CA ALA A 70 -11.07 -27.36 8.45
C ALA A 70 -12.37 -27.91 9.06
N LEU A 71 -13.53 -27.49 8.52
CA LEU A 71 -14.82 -27.99 8.96
C LEU A 71 -14.99 -29.48 8.63
N SER A 72 -14.61 -29.89 7.42
CA SER A 72 -14.68 -31.29 6.99
C SER A 72 -13.77 -32.18 7.84
N SER A 73 -12.57 -31.71 8.16
CA SER A 73 -11.62 -32.40 9.04
C SER A 73 -12.17 -32.56 10.46
N THR A 74 -12.85 -31.54 10.98
CA THR A 74 -13.50 -31.58 12.31
C THR A 74 -14.66 -32.59 12.34
N ILE A 75 -15.47 -32.66 11.28
CA ILE A 75 -16.57 -33.61 11.16
C ILE A 75 -16.05 -35.06 11.03
N GLN A 76 -14.95 -35.27 10.30
CA GLN A 76 -14.32 -36.58 10.16
C GLN A 76 -13.71 -37.09 11.48
N GLY A 77 -13.06 -36.22 12.26
CA GLY A 77 -12.56 -36.55 13.59
C GLY A 77 -13.68 -36.93 14.58
N LYS A 78 -14.88 -36.38 14.42
CA LYS A 78 -16.04 -36.69 15.26
C LYS A 78 -16.72 -38.02 14.92
N LYS A 79 -16.63 -38.49 13.66
CA LYS A 79 -17.17 -39.81 13.24
C LYS A 79 -16.36 -40.99 13.78
N GLN A 80 -15.07 -40.83 14.06
CA GLN A 80 -14.22 -41.92 14.58
C GLN A 80 -14.21 -42.01 16.12
N GLY A 81 -14.78 -41.04 16.83
CA GLY A 81 -14.86 -41.02 18.29
C GLY A 81 -16.20 -41.45 18.90
N GLY A 82 -17.12 -42.00 18.08
CA GLY A 82 -18.49 -42.35 18.48
C GLY A 82 -18.80 -43.84 18.62
N GLU A 83 -17.83 -44.72 18.38
CA GLU A 83 -17.97 -46.17 18.58
C GLU A 83 -16.92 -46.67 19.58
N GLN A 84 -17.13 -46.36 20.86
CA GLN A 84 -16.68 -47.17 22.01
C GLN A 84 -17.72 -47.10 23.12
#